data_AF-A0A392MX53-F1
#
_entry.id   AF-A0A392MX53-F1
#
_cell.length_a   1.000
_cell.length_b   1.000
_cell.length_c   1.000
_cell.angle_alpha   90.00
_cell.angle_beta   90.00
_cell.angle_gamma   90.00
#
_symmetry.space_group_name_H-M   'P 1'
#
loop_
_entity.id
_entity.type
_entity.pdbx_description
1 polymer ?
#
loop_
_entity_poly.entity_id
_entity_poly.type
_entity_poly.pdbx_seq_one_letter_code
_entity_poly.pdbx_strand_id
1 'polypeptide(L)'
;MLIVPIGGCYRLIDVPMSNCINSGIRKIFILTQYNSFSLNRHLSRAYNFGNVSTFGEGFVEVLAATQTSGEAGKKWFQGTADAVRQFIWVFEDAKNKNVEHILILSGDHLYRMNYMDFKHIDTNADITVSCLPMDD
;
A
#
# COMPACT_ATOMS: atom_id res chain seq x y z
N MET A 1 6.29 -11.24 -5.77
CA MET A 1 5.31 -11.42 -6.88
C MET A 1 4.65 -10.10 -7.34
N LEU A 2 5.15 -8.90 -6.97
CA LEU A 2 4.51 -7.62 -7.36
C LEU A 2 4.93 -7.09 -8.75
N ILE A 3 5.86 -7.76 -9.42
CA ILE A 3 6.51 -7.29 -10.67
C ILE A 3 5.96 -8.04 -11.89
N VAL A 4 4.96 -8.90 -11.72
CA VAL A 4 4.39 -9.65 -12.86
C VAL A 4 3.68 -8.66 -13.78
N PRO A 5 4.12 -8.53 -15.05
CA PRO A 5 3.43 -7.70 -16.02
C PRO A 5 2.09 -8.34 -16.40
N ILE A 6 1.03 -7.55 -16.36
CA ILE A 6 -0.31 -7.90 -16.85
C ILE A 6 -0.60 -7.06 -18.09
N GLY A 7 -1.01 -7.70 -19.18
CA GLY A 7 -1.48 -7.00 -20.38
C GLY A 7 -0.42 -6.15 -21.10
N GLY A 8 0.87 -6.44 -20.93
CA GLY A 8 1.96 -5.82 -21.69
C GLY A 8 2.45 -4.45 -21.20
N CYS A 9 1.67 -3.70 -20.40
CA CYS A 9 2.07 -2.38 -19.89
C CYS A 9 1.72 -2.09 -18.41
N TYR A 10 0.96 -2.96 -17.72
CA TYR A 10 0.55 -2.74 -16.32
C TYR A 10 1.22 -3.74 -15.38
N ARG A 11 1.46 -3.34 -14.14
CA ARG A 11 1.94 -4.23 -13.07
C ARG A 11 0.79 -4.52 -12.11
N LEU A 12 0.82 -5.68 -11.44
CA LEU A 12 -0.16 -6.03 -10.39
C LEU A 12 -0.37 -4.91 -9.37
N ILE A 13 0.69 -4.18 -9.01
CA ILE A 13 0.65 -3.05 -8.09
C ILE A 13 -0.22 -1.88 -8.58
N ASP A 14 -0.43 -1.73 -9.88
CA ASP A 14 -1.23 -0.62 -10.44
C ASP A 14 -2.72 -0.77 -10.12
N VAL A 15 -3.19 -2.00 -9.86
CA VAL A 15 -4.59 -2.28 -9.51
C VAL A 15 -4.97 -1.68 -8.15
N PRO A 16 -4.33 -2.05 -7.02
CA PRO A 16 -4.63 -1.45 -5.72
C PRO A 16 -4.33 0.04 -5.69
N MET A 17 -3.29 0.51 -6.40
CA MET A 17 -2.97 1.93 -6.54
C MET A 17 -4.11 2.71 -7.19
N SER A 18 -4.65 2.20 -8.30
CA SER A 18 -5.78 2.83 -8.99
C SER A 18 -7.03 2.87 -8.12
N ASN A 19 -7.30 1.79 -7.38
CA ASN A 19 -8.43 1.75 -6.43
C ASN A 19 -8.25 2.80 -5.30
N CYS A 20 -7.04 2.93 -4.74
CA CYS A 20 -6.74 3.94 -3.72
C CYS A 20 -6.98 5.36 -4.24
N ILE A 21 -6.42 5.69 -5.40
CA ILE A 21 -6.55 7.02 -6.01
C ILE A 21 -8.01 7.34 -6.34
N ASN A 22 -8.74 6.39 -6.93
CA ASN A 22 -10.17 6.55 -7.22
C ASN A 22 -11.03 6.70 -5.96
N SER A 23 -10.58 6.13 -4.84
CA SER A 23 -11.23 6.27 -3.53
C SER A 23 -10.79 7.52 -2.77
N GLY A 24 -9.95 8.38 -3.35
CA GLY A 24 -9.44 9.61 -2.71
C GLY A 24 -8.30 9.38 -1.71
N ILE A 25 -7.76 8.17 -1.62
CA ILE A 25 -6.64 7.83 -0.73
C ILE A 25 -5.32 8.21 -1.40
N ARG A 26 -4.59 9.16 -0.79
CA ARG A 26 -3.38 9.76 -1.39
C ARG A 26 -2.08 9.49 -0.63
N LYS A 27 -2.15 8.99 0.61
CA LYS A 27 -0.98 8.57 1.41
C LYS A 27 -0.88 7.06 1.31
N ILE A 28 0.13 6.56 0.60
CA ILE A 28 0.24 5.13 0.28
C ILE A 28 1.64 4.62 0.62
N PHE A 29 1.68 3.56 1.42
CA PHE A 29 2.89 2.80 1.73
C PHE A 29 2.84 1.43 1.05
N ILE A 30 3.92 1.06 0.37
CA ILE A 30 4.05 -0.23 -0.31
C ILE A 30 5.10 -1.05 0.43
N LEU A 31 4.64 -2.07 1.16
CA LEU A 31 5.49 -3.03 1.85
C LEU A 31 5.97 -4.11 0.86
N THR A 32 7.29 -4.28 0.72
CA THR A 32 7.86 -5.32 -0.14
C THR A 32 8.97 -6.10 0.57
N GLN A 33 9.02 -7.41 0.36
CA GLN A 33 10.13 -8.22 0.87
C GLN A 33 11.45 -7.91 0.16
N TYR A 34 11.39 -7.50 -1.11
CA TYR A 34 12.57 -7.17 -1.90
C TYR A 34 12.50 -5.75 -2.42
N ASN A 35 13.56 -4.98 -2.17
CA ASN A 35 13.70 -3.67 -2.80
C ASN A 35 14.17 -3.85 -4.25
N SER A 36 13.31 -3.57 -5.24
CA SER A 36 13.74 -3.51 -6.63
C SER A 36 13.84 -2.06 -7.08
N PHE A 37 15.00 -1.69 -7.63
CA PHE A 37 15.16 -0.41 -8.31
C PHE A 37 14.11 -0.20 -9.42
N SER A 38 13.71 -1.29 -10.08
CA SER A 38 12.66 -1.27 -11.11
C SER A 38 11.26 -0.96 -10.57
N LEU A 39 10.96 -1.33 -9.31
CA LEU A 39 9.69 -1.03 -8.64
C LEU A 39 9.66 0.45 -8.25
N ASN A 40 10.71 0.94 -7.59
CA ASN A 40 10.83 2.35 -7.23
C ASN A 40 10.77 3.26 -8.44
N ARG A 41 11.50 2.93 -9.52
CA ARG A 41 11.48 3.71 -10.76
C ARG A 41 10.10 3.72 -11.42
N HIS A 42 9.36 2.61 -11.38
CA HIS A 42 7.99 2.55 -11.93
C HIS A 42 7.06 3.46 -11.12
N LEU A 43 7.05 3.31 -9.80
CA LEU A 43 6.17 4.08 -8.92
C LEU A 43 6.49 5.57 -8.96
N SER A 44 7.78 5.92 -8.94
CA SER A 44 8.24 7.30 -9.06
C SER A 44 7.95 7.91 -10.44
N ARG A 45 7.69 7.12 -11.50
CA ARG A 45 7.27 7.65 -12.80
C ARG A 45 5.75 7.72 -12.95
N ALA A 46 5.05 6.68 -12.49
CA ALA A 46 3.61 6.54 -12.63
C ALA A 46 2.83 7.40 -11.62
N TYR A 47 3.38 7.59 -10.42
CA TYR A 47 2.70 8.21 -9.28
C TYR A 47 3.52 9.33 -8.64
N ASN A 48 4.35 10.02 -9.43
CA ASN A 48 5.02 11.23 -8.95
C ASN A 48 3.99 12.35 -8.79
N PHE A 49 3.46 12.52 -7.57
CA PHE A 49 2.58 13.64 -7.24
C PHE A 49 3.28 15.01 -7.29
N GLY A 50 4.55 15.05 -7.69
CA GLY A 50 5.45 16.20 -7.63
C GLY A 50 5.16 17.40 -8.53
N ASN A 51 3.91 17.67 -8.94
CA ASN A 51 3.56 18.93 -9.64
C ASN A 51 2.07 19.33 -9.57
N VAL A 52 1.30 18.89 -8.56
CA VAL A 52 -0.02 19.49 -8.29
C VAL A 52 0.03 20.20 -6.95
N SER A 53 0.51 21.44 -7.03
CA SER A 53 0.45 22.49 -6.02
C SER A 53 -1.01 22.92 -5.76
N THR A 54 -1.85 21.98 -5.32
CA THR A 54 -3.21 22.28 -4.86
C THR A 54 -3.66 21.23 -3.84
N PHE A 55 -3.48 21.54 -2.55
CA PHE A 55 -4.27 21.02 -1.42
C PHE A 55 -4.24 19.50 -1.10
N GLY A 56 -3.06 18.90 -0.93
CA GLY A 56 -2.98 17.65 -0.17
C GLY A 56 -1.62 16.97 -0.22
N GLU A 57 -1.04 16.70 0.96
CA GLU A 57 0.19 15.94 1.16
C GLU A 57 0.01 14.45 0.76
N GLY A 58 -0.08 14.17 -0.54
CA GLY A 58 -0.13 12.82 -1.09
C GLY A 58 1.27 12.32 -1.44
N PHE A 59 1.59 11.07 -1.10
CA PHE A 59 2.85 10.43 -1.45
C PHE A 59 2.68 8.92 -1.62
N VAL A 60 3.60 8.32 -2.37
CA VAL A 60 3.75 6.87 -2.49
C VAL A 60 5.17 6.53 -2.07
N GLU A 61 5.31 5.76 -1.00
CA GLU A 61 6.62 5.35 -0.47
C GLU A 61 6.74 3.83 -0.39
N VAL A 62 7.92 3.32 -0.77
CA VAL A 62 8.21 1.87 -0.77
C VAL A 62 9.07 1.54 0.43
N LEU A 63 8.55 0.66 1.29
CA LEU A 63 9.23 0.18 2.48
C LEU A 63 9.64 -1.28 2.24
N ALA A 64 10.95 -1.53 2.24
CA ALA A 64 11.49 -2.85 1.93
C ALA A 64 12.19 -3.48 3.14
N ALA A 65 11.95 -4.78 3.37
CA ALA A 65 12.56 -5.53 4.47
C ALA A 65 14.10 -5.48 4.45
N THR A 66 14.71 -5.38 3.26
CA THR A 66 16.16 -5.55 3.04
C THR A 66 16.97 -4.25 3.13
N GLN A 67 16.46 -3.16 3.71
CA GLN A 67 17.19 -1.88 3.72
C GLN A 67 18.40 -1.84 4.66
N THR A 68 18.59 -2.81 5.55
CA THR A 68 19.73 -2.82 6.49
C THR A 68 20.83 -3.79 6.04
N SER A 69 22.01 -3.29 5.68
CA SER A 69 23.20 -4.14 5.44
C SER A 69 23.67 -4.78 6.76
N GLY A 70 23.84 -6.10 6.80
CA GLY A 70 24.37 -6.84 7.96
C GLY A 70 23.49 -8.04 8.37
N GLU A 71 23.86 -8.76 9.44
CA GLU A 71 23.08 -9.91 9.95
C GLU A 71 21.64 -9.53 10.38
N ALA A 72 21.41 -8.25 10.71
CA ALA A 72 20.08 -7.68 10.95
C ALA A 72 19.22 -7.53 9.66
N GLY A 73 19.85 -7.45 8.48
CA GLY A 73 19.22 -7.40 7.15
C GLY A 73 18.66 -8.72 6.64
N LYS A 74 18.88 -9.82 7.38
CA LYS A 74 18.33 -11.14 7.09
C LYS A 74 16.95 -11.37 7.71
N LYS A 75 16.35 -10.37 8.37
CA LYS A 75 14.99 -10.51 8.91
C LYS A 75 13.98 -10.22 7.82
N TRP A 76 13.71 -11.25 7.03
CA TRP A 76 12.54 -11.28 6.17
C TRP A 76 11.30 -11.12 7.06
N PHE A 77 10.28 -10.44 6.54
CA PHE A 77 9.00 -10.41 7.23
C PHE A 77 8.54 -11.84 7.50
N GLN A 78 8.29 -12.16 8.77
CA GLN A 78 7.78 -13.47 9.16
C GLN A 78 6.31 -13.66 8.74
N GLY A 79 5.66 -12.58 8.29
CA GLY A 79 4.30 -12.55 7.76
C GLY A 79 3.87 -11.11 7.46
N THR A 80 2.65 -10.92 6.97
CA THR A 80 2.08 -9.60 6.70
C THR A 80 1.94 -8.75 7.97
N ALA A 81 1.53 -9.36 9.09
CA ALA A 81 1.47 -8.68 10.38
C ALA A 81 2.86 -8.24 10.89
N ASP A 82 3.88 -9.07 10.68
CA ASP A 82 5.26 -8.71 11.03
C ASP A 82 5.79 -7.57 10.14
N ALA A 83 5.41 -7.55 8.87
CA ALA A 83 5.73 -6.44 7.97
C ALA A 83 5.17 -5.11 8.48
N VAL A 84 3.89 -5.08 8.84
CA VAL A 84 3.27 -3.87 9.42
C VAL A 84 3.94 -3.49 10.73
N ARG A 85 4.22 -4.47 11.60
CA ARG A 85 4.87 -4.26 12.91
C ARG A 85 6.25 -3.63 12.79
N GLN A 86 7.07 -4.07 11.84
CA GLN A 86 8.42 -3.54 11.62
C GLN A 86 8.42 -2.06 11.17
N PHE A 87 7.32 -1.58 10.58
CA PHE A 87 7.14 -0.20 10.15
C PHE A 87 6.12 0.60 10.97
N ILE A 88 5.79 0.17 12.20
CA ILE A 88 4.88 0.92 13.07
C ILE A 88 5.32 2.39 13.23
N TRP A 89 6.63 2.61 13.37
CA TRP A 89 7.23 3.94 13.51
C TRP A 89 6.90 4.89 12.34
N VAL A 90 6.59 4.36 11.15
CA VAL A 90 6.19 5.16 9.99
C VAL A 90 4.81 5.78 10.21
N PHE A 91 3.88 5.05 10.85
CA PHE A 91 2.56 5.58 11.16
C PHE A 91 2.62 6.65 12.27
N GLU A 92 3.64 6.61 13.12
CA GLU A 92 3.89 7.58 14.18
C GLU A 92 4.58 8.87 13.69
N ASP A 93 5.04 8.89 12.42
CA ASP A 93 5.69 10.06 11.83
C ASP A 93 4.75 11.28 11.81
N ALA A 94 5.31 12.48 11.99
CA ALA A 94 4.57 13.73 12.00
C ALA A 94 3.70 13.93 10.74
N LYS A 95 4.12 13.40 9.59
CA LYS A 95 3.36 13.45 8.32
C LYS A 95 2.09 12.60 8.32
N ASN A 96 1.99 11.63 9.23
CA ASN A 96 0.88 10.67 9.31
C ASN A 96 -0.04 10.91 10.51
N LYS A 97 0.21 11.94 11.33
CA LYS A 97 -0.58 12.24 12.54
C LYS A 97 -2.08 12.52 12.32
N ASN A 98 -2.48 12.90 11.10
CA ASN A 98 -3.88 13.16 10.74
C ASN A 98 -4.54 11.97 10.02
N VAL A 99 -4.03 10.75 10.18
CA VAL A 99 -4.64 9.55 9.61
C VAL A 99 -5.58 8.94 10.64
N GLU A 100 -6.88 8.94 10.34
CA GLU A 100 -7.92 8.37 11.23
C GLU A 100 -8.10 6.86 11.02
N HIS A 101 -7.90 6.39 9.78
CA HIS A 101 -8.12 4.99 9.40
C HIS A 101 -6.96 4.44 8.58
N ILE A 102 -6.62 3.17 8.80
CA ILE A 102 -5.58 2.44 8.07
C ILE A 102 -6.25 1.36 7.22
N LEU A 103 -6.00 1.41 5.91
CA LEU A 103 -6.46 0.40 4.96
C LEU A 103 -5.30 -0.53 4.59
N ILE A 104 -5.45 -1.82 4.87
CA ILE A 104 -4.47 -2.86 4.50
C ILE A 104 -4.99 -3.60 3.28
N LEU A 105 -4.20 -3.61 2.19
CA LEU A 105 -4.57 -4.22 0.92
C LEU A 105 -3.54 -5.28 0.50
N SER A 106 -4.02 -6.36 -0.12
CA SER A 106 -3.14 -7.30 -0.81
C SER A 106 -2.74 -6.74 -2.19
N GLY A 107 -1.48 -6.89 -2.55
CA GLY A 107 -0.91 -6.35 -3.80
C GLY A 107 -0.96 -7.31 -5.00
N ASP A 108 -1.54 -8.49 -4.83
CA ASP A 108 -1.58 -9.59 -5.81
C ASP A 108 -2.98 -9.91 -6.34
N HIS A 109 -4.03 -9.29 -5.78
CA HIS A 109 -5.40 -9.48 -6.24
C HIS A 109 -5.72 -8.51 -7.38
N LEU A 110 -6.35 -9.04 -8.43
CA LEU A 110 -6.89 -8.24 -9.53
C LEU A 110 -8.38 -7.99 -9.32
N TYR A 111 -8.73 -6.77 -8.91
CA TYR A 111 -10.11 -6.37 -8.61
C TYR A 111 -10.27 -4.86 -8.73
N ARG A 112 -11.52 -4.41 -8.87
CA ARG A 112 -11.87 -3.00 -8.79
C ARG A 112 -12.85 -2.79 -7.66
N MET A 113 -12.54 -1.89 -6.74
CA MET A 113 -13.37 -1.59 -5.58
C MET A 113 -13.20 -0.12 -5.18
N ASN A 114 -14.29 0.50 -4.73
CA ASN A 114 -14.24 1.80 -4.07
C ASN A 114 -14.16 1.57 -2.56
N TYR A 115 -13.07 1.99 -1.93
CA TYR A 115 -12.84 1.76 -0.51
C TYR A 115 -13.69 2.66 0.39
N MET A 116 -14.29 3.72 -0.17
CA MET A 116 -15.26 4.55 0.57
C MET A 116 -16.59 3.83 0.83
N ASP A 117 -16.86 2.72 0.14
CA ASP A 117 -18.09 1.94 0.32
C ASP A 117 -18.00 0.98 1.53
N PHE A 118 -16.84 0.90 2.19
CA PHE A 118 -16.71 0.14 3.42
C PHE A 118 -17.52 0.80 4.55
N LYS A 119 -18.43 0.03 5.15
CA LYS A 119 -19.26 0.47 6.28
C LYS A 119 -18.50 0.59 7.61
N HIS A 120 -17.17 0.75 7.59
CA HIS A 120 -16.34 0.81 8.79
C HIS A 120 -16.76 1.97 9.71
N ILE A 121 -16.91 3.16 9.14
CA ILE A 121 -17.31 4.38 9.85
C ILE A 121 -18.75 4.25 10.36
N ASP A 122 -19.67 3.80 9.50
CA ASP A 122 -21.09 3.66 9.83
C ASP A 122 -21.36 2.63 10.93
N THR A 123 -20.56 1.56 10.98
CA THR A 123 -20.70 0.49 11.97
C THR A 123 -19.91 0.73 13.25
N ASN A 124 -19.04 1.74 13.27
CA ASN A 124 -18.09 2.02 14.34
C ASN A 124 -17.34 0.75 14.80
N ALA A 125 -17.01 -0.11 13.84
CA ALA A 125 -16.33 -1.38 14.10
C ALA A 125 -14.83 -1.14 14.33
N ASP A 126 -14.21 -1.90 15.23
CA ASP A 126 -12.76 -1.81 15.44
C ASP A 126 -11.98 -2.26 14.20
N ILE A 127 -12.50 -3.27 13.49
CA ILE A 127 -11.90 -3.85 12.28
C ILE A 127 -13.01 -4.23 11.30
N THR A 128 -12.84 -3.85 10.03
CA THR A 128 -13.71 -4.27 8.93
C THR A 128 -12.94 -5.15 7.96
N VAL A 129 -13.49 -6.33 7.62
CA VAL A 129 -12.87 -7.29 6.70
C VAL A 129 -13.77 -7.46 5.47
N SER A 130 -13.19 -7.34 4.28
CA SER A 130 -13.88 -7.61 3.02
C SER A 130 -13.88 -9.10 2.72
N CYS A 131 -15.06 -9.69 2.52
CA CYS A 131 -15.22 -11.09 2.17
C CYS A 131 -15.88 -11.22 0.79
N LEU A 132 -15.37 -12.15 -0.04
CA LEU A 132 -16.05 -12.58 -1.24
C LEU A 132 -16.89 -13.82 -0.89
N PRO A 133 -18.22 -13.78 -1.03
CA PRO A 133 -19.04 -14.98 -0.88
C PRO A 133 -18.66 -15.97 -2.00
N MET A 134 -18.48 -17.23 -1.64
CA MET A 134 -18.39 -18.32 -2.60
C MET A 134 -19.62 -19.20 -2.40
N ASP A 135 -20.33 -19.46 -3.49
CA ASP A 135 -21.40 -20.45 -3.48
C ASP A 135 -20.75 -21.85 -3.42
N ASP A 136 -21.34 -22.75 -2.62
CA ASP A 136 -20.90 -24.15 -2.47
C ASP A 136 -21.13 -24.99 -3.74
#